data_AF-A0A950VTL6-F1
#
_entry.id   AF-A0A950VTL6-F1
#
_cell.length_a   1.000
_cell.length_b   1.000
_cell.length_c   1.000
_cell.angle_alpha   90.00
_cell.angle_beta   90.00
_cell.angle_gamma   90.00
#
_symmetry.space_group_name_H-M   'P 1'
#
loop_
_entity.id
_entity.type
_entity.pdbx_description
1 polymer ?
#
loop_
_entity_poly.entity_id
_entity_poly.type
_entity_poly.pdbx_seq_one_letter_code
_entity_poly.pdbx_strand_id
1 'polypeptide(L)'
;MKKKLVETLRQIETLLRECGWDDRASWLAKRRNIIEHTSYRNDKFHDVLTELKSIIAGMGSLSDVPMYPKEGSSITAKEAFARHWDLVQTLDETLAAMLKTTVSAETRASRRGAKKVRA
;
A
#
# COMPACT_ATOMS: atom_id res chain seq x y z
N MET A 1 -11.48 0.20 4.76
CA MET A 1 -10.17 -0.33 4.34
C MET A 1 -9.41 0.64 3.43
N LYS A 2 -9.97 1.10 2.30
CA LYS A 2 -9.28 2.09 1.42
C LYS A 2 -8.84 3.37 2.13
N LYS A 3 -9.67 3.96 3.00
CA LYS A 3 -9.28 5.14 3.80
C LYS A 3 -8.03 4.87 4.65
N LYS A 4 -7.98 3.72 5.35
CA LYS A 4 -6.82 3.29 6.14
C LYS A 4 -5.58 3.12 5.26
N LEU A 5 -5.72 2.44 4.11
CA LEU A 5 -4.63 2.27 3.14
C LEU A 5 -4.08 3.61 2.65
N VAL A 6 -4.95 4.53 2.23
CA VAL A 6 -4.56 5.86 1.75
C VAL A 6 -3.84 6.64 2.85
N GLU A 7 -4.34 6.59 4.08
CA GLU A 7 -3.72 7.27 5.22
C GLU A 7 -2.34 6.71 5.56
N THR A 8 -2.20 5.38 5.63
CA THR A 8 -0.89 4.72 5.85
C THR A 8 0.10 5.09 4.74
N LEU A 9 -0.33 5.13 3.48
CA LEU A 9 0.51 5.55 2.36
C LEU A 9 0.94 7.03 2.48
N ARG A 10 0.08 7.92 2.98
CA ARG A 10 0.46 9.33 3.25
C ARG A 10 1.51 9.42 4.34
N GLN A 11 1.35 8.66 5.43
CA GLN A 11 2.30 8.68 6.55
C GLN A 11 3.68 8.18 6.13
N ILE A 12 3.74 7.12 5.32
CA ILE A 12 5.00 6.64 4.73
C ILE A 12 5.59 7.69 3.78
N GLU A 13 4.77 8.31 2.92
CA GLU A 13 5.21 9.38 2.01
C GLU A 13 5.89 10.53 2.78
N THR A 14 5.27 11.02 3.85
CA THR A 14 5.83 12.07 4.70
C THR A 14 7.15 11.66 5.32
N LEU A 15 7.21 10.45 5.91
CA LEU A 15 8.42 9.95 6.55
C LEU A 15 9.59 9.80 5.57
N LEU A 16 9.31 9.35 4.34
CA LEU A 16 10.32 9.26 3.28
C LEU A 16 10.85 10.64 2.88
N ARG A 17 9.99 11.66 2.76
CA ARG A 17 10.43 13.04 2.44
C ARG A 17 11.28 13.64 3.56
N GLU A 18 10.91 13.38 4.81
CA GLU A 18 11.67 13.79 6.00
C GLU A 18 13.06 13.13 6.02
N CYS A 19 13.18 11.92 5.47
CA CYS A 19 14.44 11.19 5.34
C CYS A 19 15.17 11.42 4.00
N GLY A 20 14.68 12.29 3.12
CA GLY A 20 15.33 12.61 1.84
C GLY A 20 15.10 11.62 0.69
N TRP A 21 14.15 10.72 0.84
CA TRP A 21 13.74 9.74 -0.19
C TRP A 21 12.62 10.28 -1.08
N ASP A 22 12.82 11.48 -1.63
CA ASP A 22 11.80 12.22 -2.39
C ASP A 22 11.30 11.47 -3.63
N ASP A 23 12.18 10.70 -4.30
CA ASP A 23 11.80 9.87 -5.46
C ASP A 23 10.86 8.73 -5.06
N ARG A 24 11.16 8.03 -3.96
CA ARG A 24 10.32 6.94 -3.44
C ARG A 24 8.99 7.49 -2.92
N ALA A 25 9.02 8.63 -2.24
CA ALA A 25 7.81 9.33 -1.79
C ALA A 25 6.92 9.73 -2.98
N SER A 26 7.51 10.29 -4.04
CA SER A 26 6.79 10.68 -5.26
C SER A 26 6.20 9.47 -6.00
N TRP A 27 6.95 8.37 -6.03
CA TRP A 27 6.47 7.11 -6.60
C TRP A 27 5.25 6.58 -5.83
N LEU A 28 5.29 6.58 -4.49
CA LEU A 28 4.18 6.18 -3.62
C LEU A 28 2.97 7.13 -3.76
N ALA A 29 3.21 8.43 -3.83
CA ALA A 29 2.17 9.44 -4.00
C ALA A 29 1.32 9.19 -5.26
N LYS A 30 1.97 8.81 -6.37
CA LYS A 30 1.28 8.46 -7.62
C LYS A 30 0.36 7.25 -7.43
N ARG A 31 0.83 6.19 -6.76
CA ARG A 31 0.02 4.97 -6.48
C ARG A 31 -1.12 5.26 -5.52
N ARG A 32 -0.86 6.02 -4.46
CA ARG A 32 -1.88 6.51 -3.53
C ARG A 32 -2.96 7.27 -4.28
N ASN A 33 -2.59 8.17 -5.18
CA ASN A 33 -3.54 8.97 -5.94
C ASN A 33 -4.47 8.09 -6.81
N ILE A 34 -3.91 7.06 -7.45
CA ILE A 34 -4.69 6.05 -8.18
C ILE A 34 -5.66 5.34 -7.22
N ILE A 35 -5.18 4.81 -6.10
CA ILE A 35 -6.03 4.14 -5.10
C ILE A 35 -7.15 5.07 -4.64
N GLU A 36 -6.86 6.32 -4.33
CA GLU A 36 -7.77 7.32 -3.78
C GLU A 36 -8.92 7.65 -4.75
N HIS A 37 -8.62 7.83 -6.04
CA HIS A 37 -9.60 8.24 -7.05
C HIS A 37 -10.22 7.08 -7.84
N THR A 38 -9.72 5.86 -7.67
CA THR A 38 -10.21 4.70 -8.41
C THR A 38 -11.18 3.87 -7.58
N SER A 39 -12.21 3.32 -8.22
CA SER A 39 -13.16 2.38 -7.60
C SER A 39 -12.52 1.04 -7.27
N TYR A 40 -13.01 0.37 -6.23
CA TYR A 40 -12.56 -0.97 -5.80
C TYR A 40 -12.74 -2.08 -6.85
N ARG A 41 -13.53 -1.85 -7.90
CA ARG A 41 -13.81 -2.83 -8.97
C ARG A 41 -12.98 -2.59 -10.24
N ASN A 42 -12.08 -1.63 -10.20
CA ASN A 42 -11.28 -1.27 -11.37
C ASN A 42 -9.98 -2.08 -11.34
N ASP A 43 -9.59 -2.64 -12.48
CA ASP A 43 -8.37 -3.44 -12.59
C ASP A 43 -7.12 -2.66 -12.17
N LYS A 44 -7.04 -1.36 -12.51
CA LYS A 44 -5.94 -0.47 -12.08
C LYS A 44 -5.82 -0.37 -10.56
N PHE A 45 -6.93 -0.49 -9.84
CA PHE A 45 -6.90 -0.52 -8.39
C PHE A 45 -6.20 -1.79 -7.89
N HIS A 46 -6.54 -2.95 -8.45
CA HIS A 46 -5.94 -4.23 -8.09
C HIS A 46 -4.47 -4.34 -8.52
N ASP A 47 -4.14 -3.80 -9.70
CA ASP A 47 -2.76 -3.76 -10.20
C ASP A 47 -1.86 -3.00 -9.21
N VAL A 48 -2.32 -1.83 -8.75
CA VAL A 48 -1.56 -1.03 -7.78
C VAL A 48 -1.46 -1.73 -6.42
N LEU A 49 -2.49 -2.44 -5.95
CA LEU A 49 -2.39 -3.21 -4.71
C LEU A 49 -1.34 -4.34 -4.82
N THR A 50 -1.29 -5.00 -5.97
CA THR A 50 -0.33 -6.08 -6.26
C THR A 50 1.09 -5.53 -6.39
N GLU A 51 1.26 -4.40 -7.09
CA GLU A 51 2.54 -3.68 -7.21
C GLU A 51 3.08 -3.30 -5.82
N LEU A 52 2.24 -2.71 -4.97
CA LEU A 52 2.62 -2.35 -3.60
C LEU A 52 3.01 -3.58 -2.76
N LYS A 53 2.28 -4.69 -2.87
CA LYS A 53 2.59 -5.93 -2.14
C LYS A 53 3.92 -6.53 -2.60
N SER A 54 4.21 -6.48 -3.90
CA SER A 54 5.48 -6.97 -4.45
C SER A 54 6.69 -6.19 -3.93
N ILE A 55 6.55 -4.88 -3.74
CA ILE A 55 7.65 -4.02 -3.28
C ILE A 55 7.90 -4.15 -1.79
N ILE A 56 6.89 -4.53 -0.99
CA ILE A 56 7.10 -4.86 0.43
C ILE A 56 7.85 -6.19 0.57
N ALA A 57 7.55 -7.17 -0.29
CA ALA A 57 8.10 -8.53 -0.19
C ALA A 57 9.47 -8.74 -0.87
N GLY A 58 10.00 -7.77 -1.64
CA GLY A 58 11.23 -7.92 -2.42
C GLY A 58 12.52 -7.47 -1.71
N MET A 59 13.69 -7.93 -2.19
CA MET A 59 14.99 -7.37 -1.77
C MET A 59 15.16 -5.95 -2.33
N GLY A 60 15.51 -4.97 -1.48
CA GLY A 60 15.47 -3.53 -1.83
C GLY A 60 14.11 -2.88 -1.57
N SER A 61 13.28 -3.57 -0.79
CA SER A 61 11.91 -3.19 -0.43
C SER A 61 11.82 -1.82 0.21
N LEU A 62 10.60 -1.31 0.33
CA LEU A 62 10.31 -0.18 1.22
C LEU A 62 10.97 -0.39 2.60
N SER A 63 10.94 -1.62 3.12
CA SER A 63 11.52 -2.08 4.39
C SER A 63 13.03 -1.86 4.53
N ASP A 64 13.78 -1.89 3.44
CA ASP A 64 15.26 -1.80 3.43
C ASP A 64 15.76 -0.35 3.34
N VAL A 65 14.86 0.63 3.32
CA VAL A 65 15.23 2.04 3.15
C VAL A 65 15.88 2.56 4.43
N PRO A 66 17.11 3.12 4.36
CA PRO A 66 17.73 3.76 5.49
C PRO A 66 16.93 4.99 5.94
N MET A 67 16.50 5.00 7.20
CA MET A 67 15.74 6.11 7.79
C MET A 67 16.69 7.06 8.52
N TYR A 68 17.23 8.03 7.78
CA TYR A 68 18.03 9.12 8.34
C TYR A 68 17.29 10.44 8.15
N PRO A 69 16.57 10.93 9.17
CA PRO A 69 15.90 12.22 9.10
C PRO A 69 16.89 13.35 8.78
N LYS A 70 16.46 14.31 7.95
CA LYS A 70 17.23 15.52 7.65
C LYS A 70 17.55 16.30 8.94
N GLU A 71 18.66 17.05 8.93
CA GLU A 71 19.00 17.95 10.03
C GLU A 71 17.84 18.95 10.27
N GLY A 72 17.48 19.15 11.55
CA GLY A 72 16.33 19.96 11.94
C GLY A 72 14.98 19.24 11.89
N SER A 73 14.95 17.94 11.57
CA SER A 73 13.73 17.13 11.70
C SER A 73 13.30 16.97 13.16
N SER A 74 11.99 16.85 13.37
CA SER A 74 11.37 16.67 14.70
C SER A 74 11.49 15.24 15.24
N ILE A 75 12.04 14.30 14.45
CA ILE A 75 12.16 12.89 14.81
C ILE A 75 13.62 12.42 14.74
N THR A 76 13.97 11.51 15.65
CA THR A 76 15.27 10.84 15.65
C THR A 76 15.31 9.69 14.63
N ALA A 77 16.51 9.27 14.23
CA ALA A 77 16.66 8.11 13.33
C ALA A 77 16.02 6.83 13.92
N LYS A 78 16.12 6.61 15.23
CA LYS A 78 15.49 5.47 15.90
C LYS A 78 13.97 5.52 15.79
N GLU A 79 13.36 6.68 16.02
CA GLU A 79 11.92 6.87 15.87
C GLU A 79 11.46 6.74 14.42
N ALA A 80 12.25 7.24 13.47
CA ALA A 80 11.98 7.11 12.05
C ALA A 80 11.99 5.64 11.61
N PHE A 81 12.99 4.86 12.03
CA PHE A 81 13.03 3.42 11.78
C PHE A 81 11.85 2.66 12.42
N ALA A 82 11.52 2.95 13.68
CA ALA A 82 10.41 2.30 14.37
C ALA A 82 9.07 2.61 13.68
N ARG A 83 8.80 3.89 13.40
CA ARG A 83 7.60 4.31 12.67
C ARG A 83 7.54 3.70 11.28
N HIS A 84 8.66 3.67 10.58
CA HIS A 84 8.74 3.08 9.26
C HIS A 84 8.34 1.60 9.28
N TRP A 85 8.88 0.84 10.23
CA TRP A 85 8.54 -0.58 10.40
C TRP A 85 7.04 -0.79 10.69
N ASP A 86 6.49 -0.05 11.66
CA ASP A 86 5.07 -0.15 12.02
C ASP A 86 4.14 0.19 10.84
N LEU A 87 4.52 1.20 10.06
CA LEU A 87 3.77 1.63 8.88
C LEU A 87 3.85 0.59 7.76
N VAL A 88 5.02 0.02 7.50
CA VAL A 88 5.20 -1.03 6.49
C VAL A 88 4.41 -2.29 6.88
N GLN A 89 4.44 -2.69 8.15
CA GLN A 89 3.63 -3.80 8.63
C GLN A 89 2.13 -3.53 8.49
N THR A 90 1.68 -2.34 8.89
CA THR A 90 0.27 -1.92 8.75
C THR A 90 -0.17 -1.91 7.28
N LEU A 91 0.71 -1.46 6.39
CA LEU A 91 0.49 -1.48 4.95
C LEU A 91 0.35 -2.92 4.46
N ASP A 92 1.25 -3.82 4.86
CA ASP A 92 1.27 -5.21 4.44
C ASP A 92 -0.02 -5.97 4.83
N GLU A 93 -0.43 -5.81 6.08
CA GLU A 93 -1.67 -6.39 6.62
C GLU A 93 -2.91 -5.85 5.89
N THR A 94 -2.92 -4.53 5.63
CA THR A 94 -4.03 -3.87 4.94
C THR A 94 -4.14 -4.34 3.49
N LEU A 95 -3.01 -4.46 2.79
CA LEU A 95 -2.95 -4.97 1.42
C LEU A 95 -3.41 -6.44 1.35
N ALA A 96 -2.91 -7.29 2.26
CA ALA A 96 -3.31 -8.69 2.32
C ALA A 96 -4.82 -8.86 2.58
N ALA A 97 -5.39 -8.08 3.50
CA ALA A 97 -6.82 -8.09 3.76
C ALA A 97 -7.64 -7.66 2.54
N MET A 98 -7.20 -6.59 1.84
CA MET A 98 -7.90 -6.08 0.66
C MET A 98 -7.84 -7.08 -0.51
N LEU A 99 -6.66 -7.62 -0.82
CA LEU A 99 -6.48 -8.63 -1.88
C LEU A 99 -7.29 -9.91 -1.59
N LYS A 100 -7.37 -10.35 -0.34
CA LYS A 100 -8.19 -11.50 0.06
C LYS A 100 -9.69 -11.23 -0.15
N THR A 101 -10.18 -10.03 0.16
CA THR A 101 -11.59 -9.67 -0.05
C THR A 101 -11.98 -9.59 -1.52
N THR A 102 -11.06 -9.20 -2.39
CA THR A 102 -11.33 -9.03 -3.82
C THR A 102 -11.37 -10.38 -4.55
N VAL A 103 -10.43 -11.29 -4.24
CA VAL A 103 -10.45 -12.68 -4.76
C VAL A 103 -11.70 -13.44 -4.32
N SER A 104 -12.17 -13.21 -3.08
CA SER A 104 -13.40 -13.82 -2.58
C SER A 104 -14.67 -13.29 -3.27
N ALA A 105 -14.65 -12.03 -3.74
CA ALA A 105 -15.78 -11.43 -4.45
C ALA A 105 -15.91 -11.95 -5.89
N GLU A 106 -14.81 -12.11 -6.62
CA GLU A 106 -14.80 -12.69 -7.97
C GLU A 106 -15.23 -14.17 -7.96
N THR A 107 -14.73 -14.95 -6.99
CA THR A 107 -15.10 -16.35 -6.83
C THR A 107 -16.61 -16.52 -6.58
N ARG A 108 -17.23 -15.58 -5.84
CA ARG A 108 -18.69 -15.59 -5.60
C ARG A 108 -19.50 -15.13 -6.82
N ALA A 109 -19.00 -14.16 -7.59
CA ALA A 109 -19.65 -13.70 -8.82
C ALA A 109 -19.68 -14.81 -9.89
N SER A 110 -18.55 -15.54 -10.08
CA SER A 110 -18.45 -16.64 -11.04
C SER A 110 -19.39 -17.80 -10.69
N ARG A 111 -19.59 -18.11 -9.40
CA ARG A 111 -20.52 -19.17 -8.95
C ARG A 111 -21.99 -18.81 -9.09
N ARG A 112 -22.37 -17.52 -9.06
CA ARG A 112 -23.75 -17.07 -9.30
C ARG A 112 -24.12 -17.02 -10.79
N GLY A 113 -23.15 -16.73 -11.67
CA GLY A 113 -23.35 -16.81 -13.12
C GLY A 113 -23.56 -18.24 -13.63
N ALA A 114 -22.86 -19.21 -13.04
CA ALA A 114 -22.96 -20.63 -13.43
C ALA A 114 -24.31 -21.29 -13.07
N LYS A 115 -25.11 -20.69 -12.17
CA LYS A 115 -26.39 -21.28 -11.73
C LYS A 115 -27.59 -20.89 -12.62
N LYS A 116 -27.38 -20.08 -13.67
CA LYS A 116 -28.43 -19.65 -14.61
C LYS A 116 -28.52 -20.49 -15.90
N VAL A 117 -27.70 -21.54 -16.03
CA VAL A 117 -27.67 -22.43 -17.20
C VAL A 117 -28.00 -23.86 -16.77
N ARG A 118 -29.18 -24.06 -16.18
CA ARG A 118 -29.88 -25.34 -16.15
C ARG A 118 -31.37 -25.02 -16.20
N ALA A 119 -31.83 -24.76 -17.43
CA ALA A 119 -33.22 -24.96 -17.81
C ALA A 119 -33.49 -26.48 -17.86
#